data_AF-A0A1C3JR75-F1
#
_entry.id   AF-A0A1C3JR75-F1
#
_cell.length_a   1.000
_cell.length_b   1.000
_cell.length_c   1.000
_cell.angle_alpha   90.00
_cell.angle_beta   90.00
_cell.angle_gamma   90.00
#
_symmetry.space_group_name_H-M   'P 1'
#
loop_
_entity.id
_entity.type
_entity.pdbx_description
1 polymer ?
#
loop_
_entity_poly.entity_id
_entity_poly.type
_entity_poly.pdbx_seq_one_letter_code
_entity_poly.pdbx_strand_id
1 'polypeptide(L)'
;MKTSPLITVSLAALILATLSACSIVHNTDSTAPSKTLRPHFSEALKQTQWLADEYQEYLDKTGDKAFAVYWDKQGIPRATGFADDKLSIEIARREALRLCHAYTQNQDTGCRLEDEATTDRTPLHQDNYPKEVIAYRDAAHWDKYQAISGHKAITGNLSGIQARAQAKTQNEAEEQALLECYENTHFSMPTCYIIDSQ
;
A
#
# COMPACT_ATOMS: atom_id res chain seq x y z
N MET A 1 28.82 58.78 55.92
CA MET A 1 27.85 58.38 54.87
C MET A 1 27.28 57.03 55.30
N LYS A 2 26.08 57.03 55.88
CA LYS A 2 24.75 56.83 55.25
C LYS A 2 24.36 55.33 55.18
N THR A 3 23.39 55.01 56.05
CA THR A 3 22.20 54.14 55.88
C THR A 3 22.35 52.61 55.75
N SER A 4 21.88 51.92 56.81
CA SER A 4 21.21 50.61 56.83
C SER A 4 19.89 50.62 56.01
N PRO A 5 19.00 49.62 56.17
CA PRO A 5 19.01 48.21 55.75
C PRO A 5 17.85 47.96 54.74
N LEU A 6 17.59 46.74 54.26
CA LEU A 6 16.23 46.31 53.90
C LEU A 6 16.10 44.79 53.66
N ILE A 7 15.14 44.26 54.41
CA ILE A 7 14.48 42.96 54.36
C ILE A 7 13.77 42.76 53.02
N THR A 8 13.77 41.55 52.47
CA THR A 8 12.53 40.92 51.94
C THR A 8 12.67 39.40 51.86
N VAL A 9 11.83 38.74 52.64
CA VAL A 9 11.45 37.33 52.52
C VAL A 9 10.74 37.13 51.18
N SER A 10 11.13 36.11 50.41
CA SER A 10 10.28 35.57 49.34
C SER A 10 10.05 34.08 49.57
N LEU A 11 8.89 33.80 50.16
CA LEU A 11 8.22 32.53 50.15
C LEU A 11 7.58 32.36 48.75
N ALA A 12 8.03 31.38 47.98
CA ALA A 12 7.29 30.92 46.81
C ALA A 12 7.36 29.40 46.74
N ALA A 13 6.35 28.77 47.33
CA ALA A 13 6.01 27.38 47.07
C ALA A 13 5.59 27.25 45.61
N LEU A 14 6.25 26.38 44.85
CA LEU A 14 5.65 25.78 43.66
C LEU A 14 5.68 24.26 43.79
N ILE A 15 4.49 23.74 44.03
CA ILE A 15 4.10 22.35 43.94
C ILE A 15 4.22 21.95 42.47
N LEU A 16 5.26 21.19 42.12
CA LEU A 16 5.28 20.47 40.85
C LEU A 16 4.49 19.19 41.04
N ALA A 17 3.23 19.25 40.59
CA ALA A 17 2.34 18.11 40.44
C ALA A 17 3.03 17.04 39.59
N THR A 18 3.31 15.89 40.19
CA THR A 18 3.69 14.68 39.47
C THR A 18 2.47 14.23 38.66
N LEU A 19 2.45 14.50 37.36
CA LEU A 19 1.55 13.85 36.43
C LEU A 19 1.88 12.35 36.43
N SER A 20 1.09 11.59 37.20
CA SER A 20 0.97 10.15 37.09
C SER A 20 0.38 9.83 35.72
N ALA A 21 1.25 9.66 34.73
CA ALA A 21 0.87 9.06 33.47
C ALA A 21 0.48 7.60 33.77
N CYS A 22 -0.83 7.33 33.74
CA CYS A 22 -1.35 5.98 33.63
C CYS A 22 -0.90 5.46 32.27
N SER A 23 0.24 4.78 32.21
CA SER A 23 0.57 3.92 31.10
C SER A 23 -0.42 2.76 31.12
N ILE A 24 -1.54 2.94 30.43
CA ILE A 24 -2.39 1.84 30.01
C ILE A 24 -1.51 1.00 29.09
N VAL A 25 -0.92 -0.05 29.64
CA VAL A 25 -0.39 -1.15 28.85
C VAL A 25 -1.61 -1.80 28.22
N HIS A 26 -1.93 -1.42 26.98
CA HIS A 26 -2.78 -2.23 26.13
C HIS A 26 -1.99 -3.49 25.80
N ASN A 27 -2.11 -4.50 26.66
CA ASN A 27 -1.93 -5.89 26.25
C ASN A 27 -3.09 -6.23 25.33
N THR A 28 -2.97 -5.87 24.06
CA THR A 28 -3.60 -6.66 23.01
C THR A 28 -2.78 -7.94 22.89
N ASP A 29 -3.12 -8.94 23.71
CA ASP A 29 -2.90 -10.34 23.37
C ASP A 29 -3.73 -10.62 22.11
N SER A 30 -3.22 -10.18 20.97
CA SER A 30 -3.66 -10.64 19.67
C SER A 30 -2.96 -11.98 19.48
N THR A 31 -3.54 -13.05 20.01
CA THR A 31 -3.21 -14.42 19.61
C THR A 31 -3.74 -14.68 18.21
N ALA A 32 -3.31 -13.86 17.24
CA ALA A 32 -3.13 -14.32 15.88
C ALA A 32 -1.85 -15.18 15.90
N PRO A 33 -1.80 -16.34 15.21
CA PRO A 33 -0.54 -17.05 15.05
C PRO A 33 0.46 -16.07 14.45
N SER A 34 1.49 -15.71 15.21
CA SER A 34 2.62 -14.93 14.69
C SER A 34 3.17 -15.72 13.53
N LYS A 35 2.84 -15.27 12.31
CA LYS A 35 3.34 -15.90 11.11
C LYS A 35 4.84 -15.74 11.14
N THR A 36 5.54 -16.86 11.39
CA THR A 36 6.98 -16.83 11.51
C THR A 36 7.57 -16.63 10.13
N LEU A 37 8.17 -15.47 9.90
CA LEU A 37 8.88 -15.17 8.67
C LEU A 37 10.03 -16.15 8.48
N ARG A 38 10.37 -16.41 7.21
CA ARG A 38 11.51 -17.27 6.88
C ARG A 38 12.79 -16.65 7.48
N PRO A 39 13.68 -17.45 8.10
CA PRO A 39 14.85 -16.91 8.78
C PRO A 39 15.73 -16.01 7.90
N HIS A 40 15.93 -16.37 6.63
CA HIS A 40 16.73 -15.56 5.70
C HIS A 40 16.09 -14.20 5.43
N PHE A 41 14.76 -14.13 5.33
CA PHE A 41 14.05 -12.88 5.11
C PHE A 41 14.06 -12.01 6.37
N SER A 42 13.81 -12.60 7.53
CA SER A 42 13.91 -11.89 8.81
C SER A 42 15.29 -11.27 9.03
N GLU A 43 16.35 -11.98 8.65
CA GLU A 43 17.71 -11.45 8.76
C GLU A 43 17.98 -10.35 7.73
N ALA A 44 17.54 -10.52 6.48
CA ALA A 44 17.69 -9.50 5.45
C ALA A 44 16.99 -8.19 5.82
N LEU A 45 15.81 -8.24 6.46
CA LEU A 45 15.09 -7.07 6.96
C LEU A 45 15.90 -6.28 7.99
N LYS A 46 16.70 -6.95 8.83
CA LYS A 46 17.58 -6.25 9.81
C LYS A 46 18.79 -5.60 9.15
N GLN A 47 19.26 -6.17 8.04
CA GLN A 47 20.49 -5.74 7.38
C GLN A 47 20.26 -4.71 6.26
N THR A 48 19.02 -4.60 5.77
CA THR A 48 18.69 -3.87 4.54
C THR A 48 17.53 -2.90 4.79
N GLN A 49 17.85 -1.63 5.05
CA GLN A 49 16.84 -0.62 5.42
C GLN A 49 15.72 -0.46 4.37
N TRP A 50 16.08 -0.34 3.09
CA TRP A 50 15.06 -0.15 2.03
C TRP A 50 14.08 -1.32 1.94
N LEU A 51 14.53 -2.56 2.22
CA LEU A 51 13.67 -3.73 2.24
C LEU A 51 12.74 -3.72 3.46
N ALA A 52 13.24 -3.25 4.60
CA ALA A 52 12.44 -3.09 5.82
C ALA A 52 11.34 -2.04 5.63
N ASP A 53 11.67 -0.91 4.98
CA ASP A 53 10.71 0.16 4.70
C ASP A 53 9.59 -0.34 3.76
N GLU A 54 9.94 -0.98 2.65
CA GLU A 54 8.94 -1.56 1.73
C GLU A 54 8.10 -2.67 2.39
N TYR A 55 8.71 -3.50 3.24
CA TYR A 55 7.96 -4.52 3.97
C TYR A 55 7.01 -3.90 5.00
N GLN A 56 7.40 -2.81 5.66
CA GLN A 56 6.53 -2.06 6.56
C GLN A 56 5.34 -1.47 5.81
N GLU A 57 5.55 -0.90 4.62
CA GLU A 57 4.44 -0.42 3.78
C GLU A 57 3.45 -1.55 3.45
N TYR A 58 3.94 -2.75 3.14
CA TYR A 58 3.10 -3.93 2.93
C TYR A 58 2.34 -4.33 4.21
N LEU A 59 2.98 -4.28 5.38
CA LEU A 59 2.34 -4.61 6.65
C LEU A 59 1.15 -3.68 6.95
N ASP A 60 1.27 -2.41 6.57
CA ASP A 60 0.24 -1.39 6.77
C ASP A 60 -0.96 -1.54 5.81
N LYS A 61 -0.84 -2.36 4.75
CA LYS A 61 -1.96 -2.65 3.84
C LYS A 61 -2.96 -3.64 4.43
N THR A 62 -4.15 -3.69 3.84
CA THR A 62 -5.25 -4.56 4.26
C THR A 62 -5.76 -5.43 3.12
N GLY A 63 -6.69 -6.33 3.42
CA GLY A 63 -7.29 -7.23 2.44
C GLY A 63 -6.36 -8.40 2.08
N ASP A 64 -6.70 -9.09 0.99
CA ASP A 64 -5.83 -10.11 0.43
C ASP A 64 -4.59 -9.43 -0.13
N LYS A 65 -3.44 -9.77 0.47
CA LYS A 65 -2.15 -9.15 0.17
C LYS A 65 -1.03 -10.17 0.12
N ALA A 66 -0.02 -9.87 -0.69
CA ALA A 66 1.17 -10.70 -0.83
C ALA A 66 2.42 -9.83 -1.05
N PHE A 67 3.56 -10.29 -0.55
CA PHE A 67 4.86 -9.64 -0.65
C PHE A 67 5.87 -10.59 -1.28
N ALA A 68 6.50 -10.17 -2.37
CA ALA A 68 7.51 -10.92 -3.09
C ALA A 68 8.85 -10.19 -3.04
N VAL A 69 9.93 -10.96 -2.94
CA VAL A 69 11.31 -10.46 -2.96
C VAL A 69 12.10 -11.20 -4.03
N TYR A 70 12.85 -10.46 -4.83
CA TYR A 70 13.87 -11.02 -5.70
C TYR A 70 15.18 -11.17 -4.95
N TRP A 71 15.68 -12.40 -4.93
CA TRP A 71 16.99 -12.74 -4.40
C TRP A 71 17.95 -13.04 -5.54
N ASP A 72 19.09 -12.34 -5.57
CA ASP A 72 20.15 -12.69 -6.51
C ASP A 72 20.83 -14.02 -6.13
N LYS A 73 21.79 -14.46 -6.95
CA LYS A 73 22.51 -15.73 -6.73
C LYS A 73 23.34 -15.73 -5.44
N GLN A 74 23.63 -14.56 -4.88
CA GLN A 74 24.36 -14.37 -3.64
C GLN A 74 23.41 -14.30 -2.42
N GLY A 75 22.09 -14.40 -2.64
CA GLY A 75 21.09 -14.30 -1.57
C GLY A 75 20.88 -12.86 -1.09
N ILE A 76 21.24 -11.87 -1.91
CA ILE A 76 21.04 -10.45 -1.59
C ILE A 76 19.71 -10.01 -2.22
N PRO A 77 18.82 -9.32 -1.48
CA PRO A 77 17.59 -8.79 -2.05
C PRO A 77 17.92 -7.67 -3.03
N ARG A 78 17.30 -7.66 -4.22
CA ARG A 78 17.51 -6.59 -5.23
C ARG A 78 16.25 -5.87 -5.67
N ALA A 79 15.09 -6.45 -5.42
CA ALA A 79 13.80 -5.87 -5.76
C ALA A 79 12.72 -6.52 -4.90
N THR A 80 11.59 -5.82 -4.77
CA THR A 80 10.37 -6.38 -4.22
C THR A 80 9.21 -6.15 -5.18
N GLY A 81 8.08 -6.76 -4.86
CA GLY A 81 6.80 -6.37 -5.38
C GLY A 81 5.74 -6.81 -4.38
N PHE A 82 4.75 -5.95 -4.13
CA PHE A 82 3.64 -6.33 -3.28
C PHE A 82 2.31 -5.89 -3.86
N ALA A 83 1.28 -6.60 -3.46
CA ALA A 83 -0.10 -6.34 -3.84
C ALA A 83 -0.97 -6.41 -2.59
N ASP A 84 -2.06 -5.65 -2.59
CA ASP A 84 -2.99 -5.54 -1.48
C ASP A 84 -4.43 -5.30 -1.94
N ASP A 85 -5.37 -5.48 -1.03
CA ASP A 85 -6.82 -5.31 -1.24
C ASP A 85 -7.34 -6.02 -2.50
N LYS A 86 -6.67 -7.13 -2.89
CA LYS A 86 -7.05 -7.90 -4.07
C LYS A 86 -8.34 -8.69 -3.80
N LEU A 87 -9.04 -9.06 -4.86
CA LEU A 87 -10.29 -9.82 -4.76
C LEU A 87 -10.08 -11.27 -4.30
N SER A 88 -8.86 -11.78 -4.44
CA SER A 88 -8.45 -13.07 -3.91
C SER A 88 -6.95 -13.09 -3.61
N ILE A 89 -6.53 -14.03 -2.76
CA ILE A 89 -5.11 -14.26 -2.47
C ILE A 89 -4.32 -14.70 -3.71
N GLU A 90 -4.92 -15.42 -4.64
CA GLU A 90 -4.27 -15.83 -5.91
C GLU A 90 -3.93 -14.61 -6.77
N ILE A 91 -4.81 -13.61 -6.81
CA ILE A 91 -4.56 -12.35 -7.51
C ILE A 91 -3.43 -11.59 -6.82
N ALA A 92 -3.45 -11.50 -5.48
CA ALA A 92 -2.38 -10.85 -4.72
C ALA A 92 -1.02 -11.50 -4.98
N ARG A 93 -0.93 -12.83 -4.94
CA ARG A 93 0.30 -13.58 -5.23
C ARG A 93 0.82 -13.30 -6.64
N ARG A 94 -0.07 -13.40 -7.64
CA ARG A 94 0.30 -13.18 -9.06
C ARG A 94 0.81 -11.76 -9.27
N GLU A 95 0.15 -10.79 -8.69
CA GLU A 95 0.51 -9.39 -8.82
C GLU A 95 1.83 -9.06 -8.13
N ALA A 96 2.03 -9.51 -6.89
CA ALA A 96 3.28 -9.31 -6.15
C ALA A 96 4.48 -9.89 -6.91
N LEU A 97 4.34 -11.11 -7.43
CA LEU A 97 5.38 -11.74 -8.26
C LEU A 97 5.61 -10.95 -9.56
N ARG A 98 4.54 -10.56 -10.26
CA ARG A 98 4.65 -9.79 -11.51
C ARG A 98 5.40 -8.47 -11.31
N LEU A 99 5.08 -7.73 -10.25
CA LEU A 99 5.75 -6.47 -9.89
C LEU A 99 7.23 -6.73 -9.54
N CYS A 100 7.50 -7.76 -8.74
CA CYS A 100 8.87 -8.16 -8.42
C CYS A 100 9.68 -8.49 -9.68
N HIS A 101 9.11 -9.27 -10.61
CA HIS A 101 9.79 -9.66 -11.85
C HIS A 101 10.08 -8.47 -12.77
N ALA A 102 9.22 -7.45 -12.75
CA ALA A 102 9.35 -6.32 -13.66
C ALA A 102 10.63 -5.50 -13.43
N TYR A 103 11.22 -5.55 -12.23
CA TYR A 103 12.54 -4.96 -11.94
C TYR A 103 13.72 -5.75 -12.51
N THR A 104 13.54 -7.05 -12.72
CA THR A 104 14.67 -7.97 -12.92
C THR A 104 15.01 -8.22 -14.39
N GLN A 105 14.15 -7.78 -15.31
CA GLN A 105 14.20 -8.07 -16.75
C GLN A 105 14.41 -9.57 -17.09
N ASN A 106 14.21 -10.46 -16.11
CA ASN A 106 14.47 -11.88 -16.19
C ASN A 106 13.32 -12.63 -15.51
N GLN A 107 12.50 -13.31 -16.31
CA GLN A 107 11.20 -13.80 -15.86
C GLN A 107 11.27 -15.10 -15.06
N ASP A 108 12.39 -15.83 -15.08
CA ASP A 108 12.35 -17.25 -14.68
C ASP A 108 13.06 -17.62 -13.37
N THR A 109 13.83 -16.73 -12.74
CA THR A 109 14.49 -17.10 -11.46
C THR A 109 14.72 -15.92 -10.55
N GLY A 110 14.16 -15.95 -9.33
CA GLY A 110 14.63 -15.13 -8.21
C GLY A 110 13.53 -14.52 -7.33
N CYS A 111 12.39 -14.14 -7.91
CA CYS A 111 11.24 -13.63 -7.15
C CYS A 111 10.54 -14.77 -6.40
N ARG A 112 10.32 -14.57 -5.10
CA ARG A 112 9.62 -15.52 -4.23
C ARG A 112 8.70 -14.77 -3.29
N LEU A 113 7.54 -15.35 -3.01
CA LEU A 113 6.65 -14.86 -1.95
C LEU A 113 7.33 -15.05 -0.59
N GLU A 114 7.56 -13.96 0.14
CA GLU A 114 8.08 -13.97 1.51
C GLU A 114 6.97 -13.87 2.55
N ASP A 115 5.88 -13.19 2.20
CA ASP A 115 4.73 -13.03 3.07
C ASP A 115 3.42 -12.91 2.27
N GLU A 116 2.32 -13.20 2.93
CA GLU A 116 0.95 -13.14 2.42
C GLU A 116 -0.04 -13.17 3.58
N ALA A 117 -1.17 -12.49 3.42
CA ALA A 117 -2.27 -12.49 4.37
C ALA A 117 -3.60 -12.48 3.62
N THR A 118 -4.56 -13.20 4.15
CA THR A 118 -5.93 -13.26 3.64
C THR A 118 -6.86 -12.38 4.46
N THR A 119 -8.00 -12.01 3.89
CA THR A 119 -9.10 -11.33 4.59
C THR A 119 -10.38 -12.16 4.53
N ASP A 120 -11.25 -11.98 5.53
CA ASP A 120 -12.60 -12.56 5.55
C ASP A 120 -13.64 -11.67 4.83
N ARG A 121 -13.17 -10.72 4.03
CA ARG A 121 -14.04 -9.81 3.27
C ARG A 121 -14.87 -10.61 2.26
N THR A 122 -16.17 -10.32 2.22
CA THR A 122 -17.10 -10.98 1.28
C THR A 122 -16.64 -10.83 -0.16
N PRO A 123 -16.46 -11.95 -0.91
CA PRO A 123 -16.06 -11.91 -2.31
C PRO A 123 -17.04 -11.11 -3.17
N LEU A 124 -16.52 -10.37 -4.14
CA LEU A 124 -17.35 -9.74 -5.17
C LEU A 124 -17.77 -10.75 -6.24
N HIS A 125 -18.97 -10.56 -6.80
CA HIS A 125 -19.40 -11.25 -8.01
C HIS A 125 -18.65 -10.70 -9.22
N GLN A 126 -17.53 -11.34 -9.59
CA GLN A 126 -16.66 -10.87 -10.67
C GLN A 126 -17.37 -10.72 -12.03
N ASP A 127 -18.44 -11.47 -12.28
CA ASP A 127 -19.23 -11.37 -13.52
C ASP A 127 -19.87 -9.98 -13.73
N ASN A 128 -19.96 -9.15 -12.69
CA ASN A 128 -20.48 -7.78 -12.76
C ASN A 128 -19.43 -6.75 -13.17
N TYR A 129 -18.16 -7.15 -13.29
CA TYR A 129 -17.03 -6.25 -13.46
C TYR A 129 -16.16 -6.66 -14.67
N PRO A 130 -15.47 -5.72 -15.33
CA PRO A 130 -14.48 -6.07 -16.34
C PRO A 130 -13.29 -6.80 -15.70
N LYS A 131 -12.54 -7.55 -16.51
CA LYS A 131 -11.39 -8.35 -16.04
C LYS A 131 -10.28 -7.54 -15.36
N GLU A 132 -10.22 -6.23 -15.62
CA GLU A 132 -9.28 -5.29 -14.99
C GLU A 132 -9.66 -4.97 -13.54
N VAL A 133 -10.87 -5.28 -13.08
CA VAL A 133 -11.24 -5.16 -11.66
C VAL A 133 -10.66 -6.35 -10.91
N ILE A 134 -9.48 -6.14 -10.32
CA ILE A 134 -8.72 -7.18 -9.61
C ILE A 134 -8.53 -6.88 -8.12
N ALA A 135 -8.93 -5.68 -7.68
CA ALA A 135 -8.96 -5.24 -6.30
C ALA A 135 -10.33 -4.65 -5.93
N TYR A 136 -10.65 -4.62 -4.63
CA TYR A 136 -11.90 -3.99 -4.19
C TYR A 136 -11.92 -2.48 -4.45
N ARG A 137 -10.76 -1.81 -4.37
CA ARG A 137 -10.63 -0.42 -4.85
C ARG A 137 -10.98 -0.26 -6.33
N ASP A 138 -10.64 -1.22 -7.19
CA ASP A 138 -10.98 -1.16 -8.62
C ASP A 138 -12.49 -1.22 -8.79
N ALA A 139 -13.17 -2.12 -8.08
CA ALA A 139 -14.62 -2.22 -8.10
C ALA A 139 -15.28 -0.89 -7.67
N ALA A 140 -14.78 -0.25 -6.61
CA ALA A 140 -15.29 1.05 -6.19
C ALA A 140 -15.06 2.16 -7.23
N HIS A 141 -13.94 2.11 -7.98
CA HIS A 141 -13.68 3.04 -9.08
C HIS A 141 -14.61 2.78 -10.27
N TRP A 142 -14.85 1.52 -10.60
CA TRP A 142 -15.78 1.10 -11.64
C TRP A 142 -17.22 1.52 -11.33
N ASP A 143 -17.70 1.25 -10.12
CA ASP A 143 -19.06 1.61 -9.70
C ASP A 143 -19.28 3.12 -9.74
N LYS A 144 -18.28 3.91 -9.32
CA LYS A 144 -18.29 5.37 -9.46
C LYS A 144 -18.32 5.80 -10.93
N TYR A 145 -17.55 5.15 -11.80
CA TYR A 145 -17.55 5.43 -13.22
C TYR A 145 -18.92 5.14 -13.86
N GLN A 146 -19.55 4.01 -13.53
CA GLN A 146 -20.87 3.66 -14.05
C GLN A 146 -21.93 4.69 -13.66
N ALA A 147 -21.84 5.25 -12.45
CA ALA A 147 -22.76 6.29 -11.96
C ALA A 147 -22.58 7.69 -12.59
N ILE A 148 -21.45 7.95 -13.28
CA ILE A 148 -21.22 9.24 -13.96
C ILE A 148 -22.05 9.31 -15.25
N SER A 149 -22.69 10.46 -15.50
CA SER A 149 -23.43 10.75 -16.73
C SER A 149 -22.60 11.55 -17.74
N GLY A 150 -22.96 11.51 -19.02
CA GLY A 150 -22.27 12.29 -20.06
C GLY A 150 -20.95 11.64 -20.48
N HIS A 151 -20.09 12.43 -21.14
CA HIS A 151 -18.87 11.89 -21.74
C HIS A 151 -17.81 11.53 -20.71
N LYS A 152 -17.41 10.26 -20.69
CA LYS A 152 -16.55 9.68 -19.66
C LYS A 152 -15.71 8.54 -20.21
N ALA A 153 -14.52 8.38 -19.67
CA ALA A 153 -13.66 7.24 -19.96
C ALA A 153 -13.04 6.70 -18.66
N ILE A 154 -12.76 5.40 -18.66
CA ILE A 154 -12.04 4.71 -17.58
C ILE A 154 -10.94 3.86 -18.18
N THR A 155 -9.77 3.92 -17.56
CA THR A 155 -8.53 3.36 -18.07
C THR A 155 -7.84 2.51 -17.01
N GLY A 156 -7.06 1.55 -17.49
CA GLY A 156 -6.27 0.73 -16.59
C GLY A 156 -5.27 -0.13 -17.34
N ASN A 157 -4.75 -1.11 -16.62
CA ASN A 157 -3.81 -2.10 -17.13
C ASN A 157 -3.91 -3.40 -16.33
N LEU A 158 -2.91 -4.28 -16.50
CA LEU A 158 -2.88 -5.58 -15.80
C LEU A 158 -2.82 -5.46 -14.26
N SER A 159 -2.53 -4.28 -13.72
CA SER A 159 -2.46 -4.00 -12.27
C SER A 159 -3.78 -3.51 -11.68
N GLY A 160 -4.78 -3.25 -12.53
CA GLY A 160 -6.08 -2.74 -12.12
C GLY A 160 -6.48 -1.46 -12.84
N ILE A 161 -7.53 -0.82 -12.32
CA ILE A 161 -8.03 0.47 -12.80
C ILE A 161 -7.10 1.57 -12.28
N GLN A 162 -6.64 2.45 -13.18
CA GLN A 162 -5.66 3.49 -12.83
C GLN A 162 -6.25 4.89 -12.83
N ALA A 163 -7.20 5.18 -13.72
CA ALA A 163 -7.78 6.51 -13.84
C ALA A 163 -9.18 6.49 -14.47
N ARG A 164 -9.90 7.60 -14.30
CA ARG A 164 -11.15 7.89 -14.98
C ARG A 164 -11.25 9.39 -15.21
N ALA A 165 -11.86 9.79 -16.31
CA ALA A 165 -12.12 11.19 -16.59
C ALA A 165 -13.54 11.42 -17.10
N GLN A 166 -14.03 12.64 -16.94
CA GLN A 166 -15.28 13.13 -17.49
C GLN A 166 -15.02 14.46 -18.17
N ALA A 167 -15.50 14.65 -19.39
CA ALA A 167 -15.20 15.83 -20.19
C ALA A 167 -16.41 16.30 -21.01
N LYS A 168 -16.21 17.30 -21.88
CA LYS A 168 -17.28 17.83 -22.74
C LYS A 168 -17.51 16.97 -23.98
N THR A 169 -16.53 16.15 -24.36
CA THR A 169 -16.61 15.20 -25.46
C THR A 169 -16.00 13.87 -25.05
N GLN A 170 -16.38 12.78 -25.72
CA GLN A 170 -15.83 11.45 -25.49
C GLN A 170 -14.30 11.44 -25.69
N ASN A 171 -13.81 12.03 -26.79
CA ASN A 171 -12.38 12.07 -27.09
C ASN A 171 -11.56 12.80 -26.00
N GLU A 172 -12.07 13.91 -25.48
CA GLU A 172 -11.41 14.63 -24.39
C GLU A 172 -11.37 13.78 -23.11
N ALA A 173 -12.43 13.03 -22.81
CA ALA A 173 -12.46 12.14 -21.65
C ALA A 173 -11.45 11.00 -21.80
N GLU A 174 -11.35 10.40 -22.99
CA GLU A 174 -10.38 9.35 -23.30
C GLU A 174 -8.93 9.84 -23.17
N GLU A 175 -8.61 11.01 -23.74
CA GLU A 175 -7.27 11.59 -23.66
C GLU A 175 -6.86 11.90 -22.20
N GLN A 176 -7.76 12.51 -21.43
CA GLN A 176 -7.52 12.81 -20.01
C GLN A 176 -7.36 11.54 -19.18
N ALA A 177 -8.24 10.55 -19.35
CA ALA A 177 -8.16 9.30 -18.61
C ALA A 177 -6.88 8.52 -18.94
N LEU A 178 -6.40 8.56 -20.19
CA LEU A 178 -5.14 7.93 -20.57
C LEU A 178 -3.94 8.66 -19.96
N LEU A 179 -3.93 9.99 -20.01
CA LEU A 179 -2.87 10.79 -19.40
C LEU A 179 -2.75 10.49 -17.90
N GLU A 180 -3.86 10.55 -17.16
CA GLU A 180 -3.88 10.23 -15.73
C GLU A 180 -3.48 8.77 -15.45
N CYS A 181 -3.83 7.83 -16.33
CA CYS A 181 -3.38 6.44 -16.20
C CYS A 181 -1.86 6.32 -16.29
N TYR A 182 -1.23 7.01 -17.24
CA TYR A 182 0.24 7.00 -17.38
C TYR A 182 0.94 7.66 -16.19
N GLU A 183 0.32 8.65 -15.56
CA GLU A 183 0.86 9.29 -14.34
C GLU A 183 0.75 8.40 -13.10
N ASN A 184 -0.33 7.59 -13.01
CA ASN A 184 -0.59 6.72 -11.87
C ASN A 184 0.05 5.34 -11.99
N THR A 185 0.40 4.90 -13.20
CA THR A 185 0.92 3.55 -13.39
C THR A 185 2.33 3.40 -12.82
N HIS A 186 2.58 2.25 -12.20
CA HIS A 186 3.92 1.87 -11.79
C HIS A 186 4.84 1.83 -13.01
N PHE A 187 6.08 2.34 -12.91
CA PHE A 187 7.02 2.43 -14.06
C PHE A 187 7.25 1.06 -14.73
N SER A 188 7.08 -0.01 -13.97
CA SER A 188 7.23 -1.38 -14.44
C SER A 188 6.03 -1.88 -15.27
N MET A 189 5.00 -1.05 -15.43
CA MET A 189 3.77 -1.26 -16.18
C MET A 189 3.40 -0.03 -17.00
N PRO A 190 4.21 0.33 -18.01
CA PRO A 190 4.02 1.59 -18.74
C PRO A 190 2.80 1.58 -19.67
N THR A 191 2.11 0.45 -19.82
CA THR A 191 0.95 0.34 -20.71
C THR A 191 -0.32 0.78 -20.01
N CYS A 192 -1.13 1.56 -20.73
CA CYS A 192 -2.48 1.96 -20.35
C CYS A 192 -3.39 1.80 -21.55
N TYR A 193 -4.65 1.44 -21.30
CA TYR A 193 -5.67 1.36 -22.33
C TYR A 193 -7.04 1.73 -21.77
N ILE A 194 -7.95 2.11 -22.67
CA ILE A 194 -9.35 2.38 -22.36
C ILE A 194 -10.05 1.05 -22.08
N ILE A 195 -10.67 0.96 -20.90
CA ILE A 195 -11.50 -0.19 -20.50
C ILE A 195 -12.93 0.03 -20.99
N ASP A 196 -13.47 1.23 -20.76
CA ASP A 196 -14.80 1.64 -21.23
C ASP A 196 -14.84 3.15 -21.49
N SER A 197 -15.70 3.58 -22.41
CA SER A 197 -15.85 4.99 -22.83
C SER A 197 -17.25 5.27 -23.40
N GLN A 198 -17.81 6.43 -23.04
CA GLN A 198 -19.16 6.91 -23.41
C GLN A 198 -19.14 8.41 -23.70
#